data_AF-A0A0S6UIT0-F1
#
_entry.id   AF-A0A0S6UIT0-F1
#
_cell.length_a   1.000
_cell.length_b   1.000
_cell.length_c   1.000
_cell.angle_alpha   90.00
_cell.angle_beta   90.00
_cell.angle_gamma   90.00
#
_symmetry.space_group_name_H-M   'P 1'
#
loop_
_entity.id
_entity.type
_entity.pdbx_description
1 polymer ?
#
loop_
_entity_poly.entity_id
_entity_poly.type
_entity_poly.pdbx_seq_one_letter_code
_entity_poly.pdbx_strand_id
1 'polypeptide(L)'
;MIPFKHGGQHRDQEIVAETVACVLCELYGAQGYLWHGWEYIKHYAGQEPRMALKAIMAVLGEVEEVLSRIFEAAGMTADRAA
;
A
#
# COMPACT_ATOMS: atom_id res chain seq x y z
N MET A 1 -20.37 19.35 -9.93
CA MET A 1 -19.43 19.17 -8.80
C MET A 1 -19.94 17.97 -8.01
N ILE A 2 -19.31 16.80 -8.17
CA ILE A 2 -19.73 15.58 -7.47
C ILE A 2 -18.93 15.50 -6.16
N PRO A 3 -19.57 15.44 -4.99
CA PRO A 3 -18.88 15.43 -3.70
C PRO A 3 -18.22 14.06 -3.47
N PHE A 4 -16.97 14.07 -2.99
CA PHE A 4 -16.27 12.86 -2.56
C PHE A 4 -16.97 12.23 -1.35
N LYS A 5 -17.26 10.93 -1.43
CA LYS A 5 -17.91 10.10 -0.39
C LYS A 5 -17.03 10.01 0.86
N HIS A 6 -17.38 10.72 1.94
CA HIS A 6 -16.68 10.64 3.24
C HIS A 6 -17.27 9.60 4.22
N GLY A 7 -17.81 8.48 3.71
CA GLY A 7 -18.52 7.47 4.52
C GLY A 7 -17.77 6.16 4.77
N GLY A 8 -16.57 5.96 4.24
CA GLY A 8 -15.91 4.64 4.29
C GLY A 8 -14.41 4.57 4.02
N GLN A 9 -13.69 5.70 4.00
CA GLN A 9 -12.23 5.67 3.86
C GLN A 9 -11.58 5.52 5.25
N HIS A 10 -11.08 4.33 5.55
CA HIS A 10 -10.24 4.09 6.72
C HIS A 10 -8.79 4.40 6.38
N ARG A 11 -8.15 5.28 7.16
CA ARG A 11 -6.77 5.73 6.92
C ARG A 11 -5.81 4.55 6.73
N ASP A 12 -5.97 3.51 7.53
CA ASP A 12 -5.12 2.32 7.48
C ASP A 12 -5.29 1.57 6.16
N GLN A 13 -6.52 1.48 5.62
CA GLN A 13 -6.79 0.83 4.32
C GLN A 13 -6.14 1.59 3.15
N GLU A 14 -6.16 2.93 3.19
CA GLU A 14 -5.50 3.76 2.18
C GLU A 14 -3.98 3.57 2.22
N ILE A 15 -3.39 3.48 3.42
CA ILE A 15 -1.96 3.24 3.59
C ILE A 15 -1.60 1.82 3.12
N VAL A 16 -2.42 0.81 3.40
CA VAL A 16 -2.25 -0.56 2.87
C VAL A 16 -2.26 -0.53 1.34
N ALA A 17 -3.30 0.05 0.73
CA ALA A 17 -3.46 0.07 -0.72
C ALA A 17 -2.28 0.77 -1.41
N GLU A 18 -1.88 1.94 -0.92
CA GLU A 18 -0.79 2.71 -1.50
C GLU A 18 0.57 2.01 -1.33
N THR A 19 0.79 1.38 -0.16
CA THR A 19 2.04 0.64 0.09
C THR A 19 2.13 -0.59 -0.83
N VAL A 20 1.04 -1.34 -1.00
CA VAL A 20 0.95 -2.45 -1.96
C VAL A 20 1.26 -1.97 -3.39
N ALA A 21 0.65 -0.85 -3.80
CA ALA A 21 0.88 -0.29 -5.13
C ALA A 21 2.35 0.10 -5.34
N CYS A 22 2.98 0.74 -4.35
CA CYS A 22 4.41 1.07 -4.38
C CYS A 22 5.28 -0.20 -4.50
N VAL A 23 4.98 -1.25 -3.73
CA VAL A 23 5.72 -2.52 -3.80
C VAL A 23 5.60 -3.16 -5.18
N LEU A 24 4.40 -3.21 -5.76
CA LEU A 24 4.21 -3.73 -7.11
C LEU A 24 4.94 -2.90 -8.16
N CYS A 25 4.95 -1.57 -8.02
CA CYS A 25 5.71 -0.70 -8.91
C CYS A 25 7.20 -1.04 -8.89
N GLU A 26 7.78 -1.24 -7.71
CA GLU A 26 9.19 -1.63 -7.57
C GLU A 26 9.47 -3.04 -8.12
N LEU A 27 8.62 -4.03 -7.78
CA LEU A 27 8.80 -5.42 -8.23
C LEU A 27 8.74 -5.57 -9.76
N TYR A 28 7.89 -4.77 -10.42
CA TYR A 28 7.67 -4.85 -11.87
C TYR A 28 8.33 -3.71 -12.66
N GLY A 29 9.17 -2.89 -12.02
CA GLY A 29 9.97 -1.87 -12.69
C GLY A 29 9.20 -0.63 -13.16
N ALA A 30 8.02 -0.34 -12.59
CA ALA A 30 7.29 0.89 -12.85
C ALA A 30 7.89 2.06 -12.02
N GLN A 31 8.73 2.86 -12.66
CA GLN A 31 9.46 3.95 -12.00
C GLN A 31 8.65 5.25 -11.91
N GLY A 32 9.00 6.10 -10.93
CA GLY A 32 8.46 7.45 -10.77
C GLY A 32 7.24 7.56 -9.85
N TYR A 33 6.69 6.44 -9.38
CA TYR A 33 5.47 6.42 -8.56
C TYR A 33 5.73 6.47 -7.05
N LEU A 34 6.91 6.07 -6.59
CA LEU A 34 7.25 6.05 -5.16
C LEU A 34 7.13 7.41 -4.47
N TRP A 35 7.53 8.48 -5.15
CA TRP A 35 7.43 9.83 -4.58
C TRP A 35 5.96 10.21 -4.35
N HIS A 36 5.09 9.91 -5.32
CA HIS A 36 3.67 10.19 -5.19
C HIS A 36 3.02 9.36 -4.09
N GLY A 37 3.36 8.06 -4.00
CA GLY A 37 2.86 7.21 -2.93
C GLY A 37 3.35 7.63 -1.55
N TRP A 38 4.61 8.08 -1.44
CA TRP A 38 5.13 8.65 -0.20
C TRP A 38 4.38 9.91 0.24
N GLU A 39 4.11 10.84 -0.69
CA GLU A 39 3.31 12.03 -0.38
C GLU A 39 1.88 11.68 0.07
N TYR A 40 1.27 10.67 -0.56
CA TYR A 40 -0.06 10.20 -0.22
C TYR A 40 -0.09 9.57 1.18
N ILE A 41 0.82 8.65 1.49
CA ILE A 41 0.92 8.01 2.81
C ILE A 41 1.17 9.06 3.91
N LYS A 42 2.06 10.03 3.67
CA LYS A 42 2.26 11.14 4.61
C LYS A 42 0.99 11.92 4.87
N HIS A 43 0.18 12.20 3.86
CA HIS A 43 -1.10 12.90 4.04
C HIS A 43 -2.01 12.16 5.02
N TYR A 44 -2.13 10.83 4.88
CA TYR A 44 -2.97 10.00 5.76
C TYR A 44 -2.38 9.79 7.16
N ALA A 45 -1.05 9.85 7.30
CA ALA A 45 -0.35 9.68 8.57
C ALA A 45 -0.12 10.98 9.38
N GLY A 46 -0.73 12.11 8.96
CA GLY A 46 -0.63 13.38 9.68
C GLY A 46 0.61 14.23 9.31
N GLN A 47 1.16 14.02 8.11
CA GLN A 47 2.25 14.78 7.46
C GLN A 47 3.63 14.71 8.12
N GLU A 48 3.75 14.12 9.30
CA GLU A 48 5.03 13.87 9.96
C GLU A 48 5.73 12.60 9.42
N PRO A 49 6.95 12.68 8.85
CA PRO A 49 7.63 11.53 8.25
C PRO A 49 7.80 10.34 9.20
N ARG A 50 8.03 10.61 10.50
CA ARG A 50 8.15 9.55 11.52
C ARG A 50 6.82 8.83 11.77
N MET A 51 5.72 9.55 11.67
CA MET A 51 4.38 8.97 11.83
C MET A 51 3.99 8.17 10.60
N ALA A 52 4.33 8.65 9.40
CA ALA A 52 4.18 7.90 8.15
C ALA A 52 4.94 6.58 8.18
N LEU A 53 6.21 6.59 8.61
CA LEU A 53 6.99 5.37 8.76
C LEU A 53 6.34 4.40 9.76
N LYS A 54 5.88 4.88 10.92
CA LYS A 54 5.18 4.04 11.90
C LYS A 54 3.89 3.45 11.34
N ALA A 55 3.11 4.23 10.59
CA ALA A 55 1.86 3.78 10.01
C ALA A 55 2.09 2.71 8.95
N ILE A 56 3.10 2.86 8.08
CA ILE A 56 3.52 1.81 7.14
C ILE A 56 3.89 0.53 7.90
N MET A 57 4.74 0.66 8.94
CA MET A 57 5.19 -0.49 9.73
C MET A 57 4.05 -1.20 10.45
N ALA A 58 3.01 -0.46 10.86
CA ALA A 58 1.85 -1.01 11.54
C ALA A 58 0.96 -1.87 10.64
N VAL A 59 1.02 -1.70 9.32
CA VAL A 59 0.14 -2.39 8.35
C VAL A 59 0.88 -3.39 7.46
N LEU A 60 2.14 -3.72 7.77
CA LEU A 60 2.95 -4.60 6.93
C LEU A 60 2.37 -6.01 6.79
N GLY A 61 1.68 -6.53 7.82
CA GLY A 61 1.02 -7.82 7.75
C GLY A 61 -0.12 -7.84 6.73
N GLU A 62 -0.94 -6.79 6.71
CA GLU A 62 -2.02 -6.61 5.74
C GLU A 62 -1.45 -6.40 4.33
N VAL A 63 -0.35 -5.67 4.19
CA VAL A 63 0.35 -5.49 2.90
C VAL A 63 0.82 -6.85 2.35
N GLU A 64 1.45 -7.68 3.18
CA GLU A 64 1.88 -9.04 2.80
C GLU A 64 0.70 -9.91 2.39
N GLU A 65 -0.39 -9.88 3.16
CA GLU A 65 -1.60 -10.65 2.86
C GLU A 65 -2.21 -10.23 1.51
N VAL A 66 -2.32 -8.92 1.25
CA VAL A 66 -2.86 -8.42 -0.02
C VAL A 66 -1.96 -8.82 -1.20
N LEU A 67 -0.64 -8.66 -1.07
CA LEU A 67 0.31 -9.09 -2.12
C LEU A 67 0.19 -10.58 -2.40
N SER A 68 0.09 -11.41 -1.35
CA SER A 68 -0.09 -12.85 -1.47
C SER A 68 -1.35 -13.20 -2.25
N ARG A 69 -2.48 -12.55 -1.95
CA ARG A 69 -3.74 -12.73 -2.68
C ARG A 69 -3.65 -12.28 -4.14
N ILE A 70 -2.95 -11.16 -4.41
CA ILE A 70 -2.72 -10.67 -5.78
C ILE A 70 -1.92 -11.69 -6.58
N PHE A 71 -0.84 -12.23 -6.00
CA PHE A 71 0.00 -13.22 -6.67
C PHE A 71 -0.73 -14.55 -6.86
N GLU A 72 -1.49 -15.02 -5.86
CA GLU A 72 -2.35 -16.20 -5.99
C GLU A 72 -3.37 -16.02 -7.13
N ALA A 73 -4.06 -14.87 -7.18
CA ALA A 73 -5.01 -14.56 -8.24
C ALA A 73 -4.35 -14.46 -9.63
N ALA A 74 -3.09 -14.04 -9.69
CA ALA A 74 -2.29 -14.02 -10.92
C ALA A 74 -1.76 -15.41 -11.34
N GLY A 75 -2.06 -16.48 -10.58
CA GLY A 75 -1.53 -17.81 -10.82
C GLY A 75 -0.05 -17.97 -10.44
N MET A 76 0.50 -17.01 -9.69
CA MET A 76 1.86 -17.00 -9.16
C MET A 76 1.86 -17.62 -7.78
N THR A 77 1.59 -18.92 -7.68
CA THR A 77 1.74 -19.62 -6.40
C THR A 77 3.22 -19.65 -6.05
N ALA A 78 3.58 -19.14 -4.87
CA ALA A 78 4.88 -19.40 -4.30
C ALA A 78 5.08 -20.92 -4.28
N ASP A 79 6.14 -21.40 -4.93
CA ASP A 79 6.65 -22.72 -4.61
C ASP A 79 6.94 -22.66 -3.11
N ARG A 80 6.13 -23.35 -2.29
CA ARG A 80 6.41 -23.46 -0.87
C ARG A 80 7.72 -24.23 -0.82
N ALA A 81 8.83 -23.51 -0.70
CA ALA A 81 10.13 -24.11 -0.51
C ALA A 81 10.00 -25.15 0.61
N ALA A 82 10.29 -26.39 0.25
CA ALA A 82 10.13 -27.60 1.05
C ALA A 82 10.94 -27.56 2.35
#